data_AF-C5S2L4-F1
#
_entry.id   AF-C5S2L4-F1
#
_cell.length_a   1.000
_cell.length_b   1.000
_cell.length_c   1.000
_cell.angle_alpha   90.00
_cell.angle_beta   90.00
_cell.angle_gamma   90.00
#
_symmetry.space_group_name_H-M   'P 1'
#
loop_
_entity.id
_entity.type
_entity.pdbx_description
1 polymer ?
#
loop_
_entity_poly.entity_id
_entity_poly.type
_entity_poly.pdbx_seq_one_letter_code
_entity_poly.pdbx_strand_id
1 'polypeptide(L)'
;MSKKIEISNDTKIVRHKPLARVSHWFLVIAFFMTMFTGVAFFFPDFAWLHEILGTPQLARAIHPITGIVMFIAFIIMAFIYWHHNIPEKNDIKWAMNVTEVLKGNEHAVAYNGKYNFGQKMLFWTLILAMFTLLITGIIMWRKYFSDNFSITTLRIAILLHSASAFALFTGILVHMYMAFWVKGSIRGMVEGWVTVRWAKKHHPKWYNEEVKPELEKELAKQAEQNK
;
A
#
# COMPACT_ATOMS: atom_id res chain seq x y z
N MET A 1 45.30 -3.30 -7.07
CA MET A 1 44.08 -4.12 -6.90
C MET A 1 43.11 -3.38 -6.01
N SER A 2 41.95 -2.95 -6.52
CA SER A 2 40.91 -2.32 -5.70
C SER A 2 40.44 -3.31 -4.64
N LYS A 3 40.49 -2.92 -3.36
CA LYS A 3 40.02 -3.71 -2.23
C LYS A 3 38.50 -3.84 -2.42
N LYS A 4 37.98 -5.04 -2.69
CA LYS A 4 36.52 -5.26 -2.77
C LYS A 4 35.92 -4.85 -1.44
N ILE A 5 35.09 -3.81 -1.45
CA ILE A 5 34.37 -3.33 -0.28
C ILE A 5 33.31 -4.40 0.06
N GLU A 6 33.46 -5.06 1.20
CA GLU A 6 32.54 -6.11 1.64
C GLU A 6 31.37 -5.49 2.42
N ILE A 7 30.16 -5.53 1.84
CA ILE A 7 28.94 -5.03 2.47
C ILE A 7 28.31 -6.16 3.29
N SER A 8 28.29 -6.00 4.61
CA SER A 8 27.67 -6.95 5.54
C SER A 8 26.16 -7.12 5.25
N ASN A 9 25.67 -8.34 5.44
CA ASN A 9 24.25 -8.66 5.29
C ASN A 9 23.36 -7.99 6.34
N ASP A 10 23.93 -7.59 7.48
CA ASP A 10 23.21 -6.95 8.58
C ASP A 10 23.27 -5.42 8.51
N THR A 11 23.98 -4.87 7.53
CA THR A 11 23.98 -3.44 7.22
C THR A 11 22.54 -2.97 6.99
N LYS A 12 22.17 -1.90 7.69
CA LYS A 12 20.84 -1.27 7.58
C LYS A 12 20.82 -0.33 6.38
N ILE A 13 19.76 -0.41 5.58
CA ILE A 13 19.54 0.45 4.42
C ILE A 13 18.15 1.08 4.52
N VAL A 14 18.04 2.33 4.09
CA VAL A 14 16.76 3.05 4.11
C VAL A 14 15.85 2.51 3.01
N ARG A 15 14.69 1.98 3.41
CA ARG A 15 13.66 1.49 2.47
C ARG A 15 12.56 2.52 2.24
N HIS A 16 12.14 3.22 3.30
CA HIS A 16 11.06 4.20 3.28
C HIS A 16 11.49 5.50 3.98
N LYS A 17 11.43 6.62 3.25
CA LYS A 17 11.70 7.96 3.79
C LYS A 17 10.64 8.36 4.83
N PRO A 18 10.95 9.24 5.81
CA PRO A 18 10.02 9.64 6.86
C PRO A 18 8.65 10.12 6.35
N LEU A 19 8.61 10.99 5.34
CA LEU A 19 7.37 11.49 4.74
C LEU A 19 6.46 10.35 4.25
N ALA A 20 7.05 9.34 3.60
CA ALA A 20 6.33 8.19 3.10
C ALA A 20 5.76 7.31 4.22
N ARG A 21 6.45 7.25 5.37
CA ARG A 21 5.99 6.54 6.57
C ARG A 21 4.83 7.24 7.25
N VAL A 22 4.96 8.54 7.49
CA VAL A 22 3.90 9.36 8.09
C VAL A 22 2.65 9.32 7.22
N SER A 23 2.81 9.50 5.90
CA SER A 23 1.71 9.40 4.94
C SER A 23 0.99 8.05 5.01
N HIS A 24 1.73 6.93 5.07
CA HIS A 24 1.16 5.60 5.18
C HIS A 24 0.36 5.42 6.48
N TRP A 25 0.93 5.74 7.64
CA TRP A 25 0.23 5.54 8.92
C TRP A 25 -0.98 6.47 9.09
N PHE A 26 -0.92 7.68 8.53
CA PHE A 26 -2.07 8.56 8.43
C PHE A 26 -3.19 7.93 7.57
N LEU A 27 -2.85 7.37 6.41
CA LEU A 27 -3.80 6.65 5.58
C LEU A 27 -4.39 5.43 6.30
N VAL A 28 -3.58 4.66 7.02
CA VAL A 28 -4.06 3.50 7.80
C VAL A 28 -5.13 3.93 8.79
N ILE A 29 -4.90 5.01 9.55
CA ILE A 29 -5.88 5.54 10.50
C ILE A 29 -7.16 5.98 9.77
N ALA A 30 -7.04 6.75 8.69
CA ALA A 30 -8.19 7.20 7.90
C ALA A 30 -9.00 6.03 7.30
N PHE A 31 -8.31 4.98 6.86
CA PHE A 31 -8.92 3.74 6.39
C PHE A 31 -9.74 3.08 7.48
N PHE A 32 -9.17 2.84 8.68
CA PHE A 32 -9.91 2.18 9.76
C PHE A 32 -11.16 2.96 10.17
N MET A 33 -11.08 4.30 10.27
CA MET A 33 -12.24 5.14 10.57
C MET A 33 -13.37 5.00 9.54
N THR A 34 -13.02 4.98 8.25
CA THR A 34 -14.00 4.84 7.15
C THR A 34 -14.50 3.40 7.02
N MET A 35 -13.62 2.42 7.21
CA MET A 35 -13.89 1.00 7.06
C MET A 35 -14.88 0.51 8.11
N PHE A 36 -14.72 0.87 9.39
CA PHE A 36 -15.63 0.42 10.43
C PHE A 36 -17.09 0.84 10.15
N THR A 37 -17.30 2.07 9.70
CA THR A 37 -18.64 2.52 9.32
C THR A 37 -19.14 1.86 8.04
N GLY A 38 -18.28 1.69 7.03
CA GLY A 38 -18.65 1.00 5.79
C GLY A 38 -19.07 -0.46 6.01
N VAL A 39 -18.30 -1.21 6.81
CA VAL A 39 -18.61 -2.60 7.16
C VAL A 39 -19.91 -2.71 7.93
N ALA A 40 -20.15 -1.80 8.89
CA ALA A 40 -21.38 -1.75 9.66
C ALA A 40 -22.64 -1.51 8.80
N PHE A 41 -22.52 -0.72 7.73
CA PHE A 41 -23.61 -0.51 6.78
C PHE A 41 -23.80 -1.68 5.81
N PHE A 42 -22.72 -2.37 5.43
CA PHE A 42 -22.76 -3.45 4.46
C PHE A 42 -23.23 -4.77 5.06
N PHE A 43 -22.78 -5.08 6.28
CA PHE A 43 -23.14 -6.30 7.01
C PHE A 43 -23.84 -5.96 8.32
N PRO A 44 -25.18 -6.09 8.41
CA PRO A 44 -25.95 -5.74 9.60
C PRO A 44 -25.51 -6.48 10.88
N ASP A 45 -24.97 -7.69 10.76
CA ASP A 45 -24.42 -8.45 11.90
C ASP A 45 -23.25 -7.72 12.58
N PHE A 46 -22.59 -6.81 11.87
CA PHE A 46 -21.51 -5.96 12.38
C PHE A 46 -21.98 -4.53 12.70
N ALA A 47 -23.28 -4.29 12.89
CA ALA A 47 -23.83 -2.96 13.18
C ALA A 47 -23.27 -2.34 14.48
N TRP A 48 -22.75 -3.15 15.41
CA TRP A 48 -22.06 -2.66 16.61
C TRP A 48 -20.81 -1.82 16.29
N LEU A 49 -20.20 -1.99 15.11
CA LEU A 49 -19.06 -1.17 14.67
C LEU A 49 -19.41 0.32 14.52
N HIS A 50 -20.69 0.69 14.38
CA HIS A 50 -21.10 2.11 14.39
C HIS A 50 -20.74 2.82 15.69
N GLU A 51 -20.72 2.10 16.82
CA GLU A 51 -20.48 2.64 18.15
C GLU A 51 -19.04 3.10 18.34
N ILE A 52 -18.10 2.58 17.55
CA ILE A 52 -16.69 3.04 17.53
C ILE A 52 -16.61 4.54 17.23
N LEU A 53 -17.53 5.06 16.41
CA LEU A 53 -17.62 6.48 16.09
C LEU A 53 -18.79 7.19 16.79
N GLY A 54 -19.38 6.57 17.81
CA GLY A 54 -20.48 7.14 18.60
C GLY A 54 -21.81 6.47 18.32
N THR A 55 -22.58 6.97 17.34
CA THR A 55 -23.93 6.47 17.05
C THR A 55 -24.11 6.12 15.57
N PRO A 56 -25.07 5.26 15.19
CA PRO A 56 -25.36 4.98 13.78
C PRO A 56 -25.68 6.24 12.95
N GLN A 57 -26.32 7.24 13.56
CA GLN A 57 -26.63 8.52 12.93
C GLN A 57 -25.34 9.33 12.68
N LEU A 58 -24.45 9.36 13.66
CA LEU A 58 -23.16 10.04 13.53
C LEU A 58 -22.26 9.33 12.51
N ALA A 59 -22.17 8.00 12.57
CA ALA A 59 -21.47 7.15 11.59
C ALA A 59 -21.90 7.48 10.15
N ARG A 60 -23.21 7.60 9.89
CA ARG A 60 -23.74 7.96 8.57
C ARG A 60 -23.30 9.36 8.12
N ALA A 61 -23.26 10.31 9.05
CA ALA A 61 -22.89 11.69 8.75
C ALA A 61 -21.38 11.83 8.46
N ILE A 62 -20.54 11.10 9.18
CA ILE A 62 -19.08 11.23 9.10
C ILE A 62 -18.43 10.30 8.08
N HIS A 63 -19.02 9.14 7.75
CA HIS A 63 -18.46 8.20 6.76
C HIS A 63 -18.02 8.87 5.44
N PRO A 64 -18.83 9.72 4.77
CA PRO A 64 -18.38 10.38 3.55
C PRO A 64 -17.26 11.40 3.81
N ILE A 65 -17.20 12.01 4.99
CA ILE A 65 -16.14 12.95 5.39
C ILE A 65 -14.82 12.19 5.60
N THR A 66 -14.84 11.11 6.38
CA THR A 66 -13.66 10.26 6.58
C THR A 66 -13.22 9.60 5.28
N GLY A 67 -14.15 9.27 4.39
CA GLY A 67 -13.87 8.80 3.04
C GLY A 67 -13.11 9.81 2.19
N ILE A 68 -13.46 11.10 2.25
CA ILE A 68 -12.69 12.16 1.58
C ILE A 68 -11.28 12.29 2.18
N VAL A 69 -11.17 12.29 3.51
CA VAL A 69 -9.86 12.33 4.19
C VAL A 69 -8.99 11.15 3.76
N MET A 70 -9.57 9.94 3.70
CA MET A 70 -8.91 8.73 3.22
C MET A 70 -8.47 8.87 1.76
N PHE A 71 -9.31 9.41 0.88
CA PHE A 71 -8.97 9.66 -0.52
C PHE A 71 -7.78 10.62 -0.66
N ILE A 72 -7.79 11.76 0.05
CA ILE A 72 -6.69 12.73 0.03
C ILE A 72 -5.41 12.09 0.55
N ALA A 73 -5.47 11.39 1.69
CA ALA A 73 -4.34 10.65 2.25
C ALA A 73 -3.75 9.64 1.25
N PHE A 74 -4.64 8.91 0.56
CA PHE A 74 -4.26 7.91 -0.42
C PHE A 74 -3.58 8.55 -1.65
N ILE A 75 -4.13 9.63 -2.19
CA ILE A 75 -3.55 10.30 -3.36
C ILE A 75 -2.15 10.86 -3.06
N ILE A 76 -1.94 11.43 -1.86
CA ILE A 76 -0.60 11.85 -1.41
C ILE A 76 0.36 10.65 -1.43
N MET A 77 -0.07 9.51 -0.86
CA MET A 77 0.74 8.30 -0.85
C MET A 77 0.98 7.74 -2.26
N ALA A 78 -0.02 7.82 -3.14
CA ALA A 78 0.07 7.39 -4.52
C ALA A 78 1.15 8.20 -5.25
N PHE A 79 1.16 9.53 -5.13
CA PHE A 79 2.22 10.37 -5.71
C PHE A 79 3.63 10.04 -5.19
N ILE A 80 3.76 9.67 -3.91
CA ILE A 80 5.05 9.27 -3.33
C ILE A 80 5.57 7.98 -3.98
N TYR A 81 4.70 7.03 -4.31
CA TYR A 81 5.12 5.69 -4.74
C TYR A 81 4.87 5.35 -6.22
N TRP A 82 4.13 6.16 -7.00
CA TRP A 82 3.63 5.75 -8.32
C TRP A 82 4.74 5.34 -9.29
N HIS A 83 5.84 6.09 -9.35
CA HIS A 83 6.96 5.80 -10.26
C HIS A 83 7.57 4.40 -10.04
N HIS A 84 7.52 3.88 -8.81
CA HIS A 84 8.05 2.55 -8.47
C HIS A 84 7.04 1.42 -8.70
N ASN A 85 5.79 1.74 -9.05
CA ASN A 85 4.70 0.78 -9.21
C ASN A 85 4.29 0.55 -10.67
N ILE A 86 5.06 1.07 -11.62
CA ILE A 86 4.85 0.83 -13.05
C ILE A 86 5.20 -0.64 -13.36
N PRO A 87 4.28 -1.43 -13.96
CA PRO A 87 4.57 -2.79 -14.38
C PRO A 87 5.71 -2.81 -15.40
N GLU A 88 6.61 -3.77 -15.27
CA GLU A 88 7.77 -3.95 -16.13
C GLU A 88 7.83 -5.37 -16.69
N LYS A 89 8.64 -5.60 -17.73
CA LYS A 89 8.73 -6.92 -18.40
C LYS A 89 9.08 -8.06 -17.43
N ASN A 90 9.87 -7.79 -16.39
CA ASN A 90 10.25 -8.80 -15.38
C ASN A 90 9.07 -9.26 -14.52
N ASP A 91 8.02 -8.45 -14.39
CA ASP A 91 6.86 -8.80 -13.57
C ASP A 91 6.08 -10.00 -14.13
N ILE A 92 6.18 -10.25 -15.44
CA ILE A 92 5.56 -11.42 -16.09
C ILE A 92 6.09 -12.72 -15.46
N LYS A 93 7.39 -12.79 -15.15
CA LYS A 93 7.99 -13.97 -14.51
C LYS A 93 7.42 -14.18 -13.11
N TRP A 94 7.18 -13.10 -12.37
CA TRP A 94 6.50 -13.18 -11.08
C TRP A 94 5.08 -13.72 -11.24
N ALA A 95 4.32 -13.18 -12.20
CA ALA A 95 2.93 -13.57 -12.45
C ALA A 95 2.78 -15.04 -12.85
N MET A 96 3.66 -15.52 -13.73
CA MET A 96 3.65 -16.91 -14.19
C MET A 96 4.04 -17.92 -13.10
N ASN A 97 4.73 -17.48 -12.05
CA ASN A 97 5.26 -18.35 -10.99
C ASN A 97 4.70 -18.00 -9.61
N VAL A 98 3.46 -17.49 -9.55
CA VAL A 98 2.83 -17.03 -8.30
C VAL A 98 2.75 -18.14 -7.24
N THR A 99 2.60 -19.40 -7.65
CA THR A 99 2.57 -20.55 -6.74
C THR A 99 3.90 -20.72 -5.99
N GLU A 100 5.03 -20.55 -6.66
CA GLU A 100 6.36 -20.57 -6.02
C GLU A 100 6.59 -19.35 -5.14
N VAL A 101 6.08 -18.19 -5.55
CA VAL A 101 6.10 -16.98 -4.71
C VAL A 101 5.37 -17.24 -3.39
N LEU A 102 4.16 -17.80 -3.44
CA LEU A 102 3.35 -18.10 -2.24
C LEU A 102 3.97 -19.18 -1.34
N LYS A 103 4.83 -20.05 -1.89
CA LYS A 103 5.64 -21.00 -1.11
C LYS A 103 6.87 -20.35 -0.43
N GLY A 104 7.15 -19.08 -0.71
CA GLY A 104 8.32 -18.36 -0.19
C GLY A 104 9.58 -18.45 -1.05
N ASN A 105 9.47 -19.03 -2.26
CA ASN A 105 10.57 -19.22 -3.21
C ASN A 105 10.69 -18.06 -4.22
N GLU A 106 10.14 -16.88 -3.92
CA GLU A 106 10.07 -15.75 -4.86
C GLU A 106 11.43 -15.34 -5.44
N HIS A 107 12.48 -15.43 -4.63
CA HIS A 107 13.86 -15.10 -4.97
C HIS A 107 14.48 -16.00 -6.05
N ALA A 108 13.94 -17.22 -6.22
CA ALA A 108 14.39 -18.17 -7.24
C ALA A 108 13.70 -17.97 -8.60
N VAL A 109 12.51 -17.34 -8.61
CA VAL A 109 11.63 -17.30 -9.79
C VAL A 109 11.45 -15.89 -10.37
N ALA A 110 11.73 -14.83 -9.60
CA ALA A 110 11.52 -13.46 -10.01
C ALA A 110 12.67 -12.53 -9.60
N TYR A 111 13.06 -11.65 -10.53
CA TYR A 111 14.04 -10.60 -10.29
C TYR A 111 13.34 -9.27 -9.94
N ASN A 112 12.88 -9.18 -8.69
CA ASN A 112 12.00 -8.09 -8.21
C ASN A 112 12.74 -6.76 -8.05
N GLY A 113 12.16 -5.68 -8.61
CA GLY A 113 12.54 -4.29 -8.40
C GLY A 113 12.17 -3.76 -7.01
N LYS A 114 12.01 -2.43 -6.91
CA LYS A 114 11.67 -1.76 -5.64
C LYS A 114 10.43 -2.40 -5.00
N TYR A 115 9.39 -2.62 -5.79
CA TYR A 115 8.21 -3.39 -5.40
C TYR A 115 8.03 -4.57 -6.37
N ASN A 116 7.56 -5.71 -5.87
CA ASN A 116 7.26 -6.88 -6.69
C ASN A 116 5.89 -6.73 -7.40
N PHE A 117 5.58 -7.61 -8.37
CA PHE A 117 4.36 -7.49 -9.15
C PHE A 117 3.08 -7.52 -8.30
N GLY A 118 3.00 -8.36 -7.26
CA GLY A 118 1.86 -8.40 -6.35
C GLY A 118 1.60 -7.07 -5.65
N GLN A 119 2.68 -6.39 -5.21
CA GLN A 119 2.58 -5.04 -4.63
C GLN A 119 2.14 -4.00 -5.66
N LYS A 120 2.61 -4.08 -6.91
CA LYS A 120 2.20 -3.18 -8.00
C LYS A 120 0.72 -3.39 -8.35
N MET A 121 0.27 -4.63 -8.42
CA MET A 121 -1.15 -4.96 -8.67
C MET A 121 -2.04 -4.41 -7.57
N LEU A 122 -1.66 -4.61 -6.31
CA LEU A 122 -2.37 -3.99 -5.18
C LEU A 122 -2.44 -2.47 -5.35
N PHE A 123 -1.32 -1.80 -5.64
CA PHE A 123 -1.29 -0.35 -5.84
C PHE A 123 -2.32 0.13 -6.88
N TRP A 124 -2.36 -0.50 -8.05
CA TRP A 124 -3.31 -0.13 -9.12
C TRP A 124 -4.76 -0.51 -8.80
N THR A 125 -5.00 -1.65 -8.14
CA THR A 125 -6.32 -2.02 -7.64
C THR A 125 -6.84 -0.99 -6.64
N LEU A 126 -5.99 -0.54 -5.71
CA LEU A 126 -6.35 0.50 -4.74
C LEU A 126 -6.61 1.84 -5.44
N ILE A 127 -5.85 2.24 -6.46
CA ILE A 127 -6.14 3.43 -7.25
C ILE A 127 -7.55 3.35 -7.84
N LEU A 128 -7.85 2.29 -8.58
CA LEU A 128 -9.15 2.13 -9.23
C LEU A 128 -10.28 2.16 -8.18
N ALA A 129 -10.14 1.39 -7.10
CA ALA A 129 -11.13 1.34 -6.03
C ALA A 129 -11.35 2.71 -5.38
N MET A 130 -10.28 3.46 -5.07
CA MET A 130 -10.38 4.75 -4.40
C MET A 130 -11.06 5.81 -5.27
N PHE A 131 -10.78 5.85 -6.57
CA PHE A 131 -11.48 6.76 -7.49
C PHE A 131 -12.96 6.36 -7.66
N THR A 132 -13.25 5.07 -7.81
CA THR A 132 -14.65 4.60 -7.87
C THR A 132 -15.39 4.94 -6.59
N LEU A 133 -14.81 4.71 -5.41
CA LEU A 133 -15.38 5.03 -4.11
C LEU A 133 -15.65 6.53 -3.95
N LEU A 134 -14.72 7.40 -4.36
CA LEU A 134 -14.93 8.85 -4.29
C LEU A 134 -16.10 9.28 -5.17
N ILE A 135 -16.09 8.89 -6.45
CA ILE A 135 -17.10 9.32 -7.42
C ILE A 135 -18.48 8.82 -7.01
N THR A 136 -18.60 7.53 -6.70
CA THR A 136 -19.87 6.92 -6.28
C THR A 136 -20.32 7.42 -4.91
N GLY A 137 -19.38 7.67 -3.99
CA GLY A 137 -19.67 8.23 -2.67
C GLY A 137 -20.25 9.65 -2.75
N ILE A 138 -19.71 10.50 -3.64
CA ILE A 138 -20.27 11.82 -3.93
C ILE A 138 -21.69 11.67 -4.50
N ILE A 139 -21.90 10.81 -5.50
CA ILE A 139 -23.24 10.56 -6.08
C ILE A 139 -24.24 10.12 -5.02
N MET A 140 -23.84 9.25 -4.09
CA MET A 140 -24.70 8.70 -3.03
C MET A 140 -24.93 9.67 -1.87
N TRP A 141 -24.20 10.78 -1.80
CA TRP A 141 -24.21 11.64 -0.62
C TRP A 141 -25.51 12.43 -0.50
N ARG A 142 -26.42 11.88 0.29
CA ARG A 142 -27.80 12.36 0.43
C ARG A 142 -27.95 13.83 0.80
N LYS A 143 -27.10 14.32 1.70
CA LYS A 143 -27.24 15.67 2.24
C LYS A 143 -26.95 16.77 1.21
N TYR A 144 -26.11 16.49 0.22
CA TYR A 144 -25.52 17.54 -0.63
C TYR A 144 -25.66 17.29 -2.12
N PHE A 145 -25.60 16.03 -2.58
CA PHE A 145 -25.37 15.74 -3.99
C PHE A 145 -26.39 14.79 -4.62
N SER A 146 -26.99 13.85 -3.86
CA SER A 146 -27.80 12.77 -4.45
C SER A 146 -28.99 13.23 -5.28
N ASP A 147 -29.58 14.37 -4.94
CA ASP A 147 -30.81 14.86 -5.56
C ASP A 147 -30.57 15.37 -6.99
N ASN A 148 -29.30 15.57 -7.37
CA ASN A 148 -28.89 15.92 -8.74
C ASN A 148 -28.79 14.70 -9.67
N PHE A 149 -29.01 13.48 -9.17
CA PHE A 149 -28.82 12.24 -9.93
C PHE A 149 -30.11 11.42 -10.00
N SER A 150 -30.29 10.72 -11.12
CA SER A 150 -31.42 9.81 -11.30
C SER A 150 -31.36 8.64 -10.32
N ILE A 151 -32.52 8.04 -10.00
CA ILE A 151 -32.61 6.84 -9.16
C ILE A 151 -31.77 5.69 -9.75
N THR A 152 -31.74 5.54 -11.07
CA THR A 152 -30.93 4.53 -11.76
C THR A 152 -29.44 4.77 -11.51
N THR A 153 -28.98 6.02 -11.64
CA THR A 153 -27.59 6.40 -11.35
C THR A 153 -27.23 6.12 -9.88
N LEU A 154 -28.12 6.43 -8.94
CA LEU A 154 -27.91 6.15 -7.52
C LEU A 154 -27.76 4.65 -7.24
N ARG A 155 -28.59 3.80 -7.86
CA ARG A 155 -28.51 2.34 -7.71
C ARG A 155 -27.19 1.77 -8.24
N ILE A 156 -26.75 2.25 -9.41
CA ILE A 156 -25.46 1.86 -9.98
C ILE A 156 -24.31 2.32 -9.08
N ALA A 157 -24.39 3.55 -8.56
CA ALA A 157 -23.39 4.07 -7.63
C ALA A 157 -23.29 3.21 -6.36
N ILE A 158 -24.42 2.82 -5.76
CA ILE A 158 -24.45 1.94 -4.58
C ILE A 158 -23.77 0.60 -4.87
N LEU A 159 -24.08 -0.02 -6.01
CA LEU A 159 -23.47 -1.30 -6.40
C LEU A 159 -21.96 -1.17 -6.57
N LEU A 160 -21.51 -0.17 -7.34
CA LEU A 160 -20.09 0.04 -7.62
C LEU A 160 -19.32 0.44 -6.34
N HIS A 161 -19.89 1.31 -5.52
CA HIS A 161 -19.29 1.70 -4.23
C HIS A 161 -19.08 0.49 -3.34
N SER A 162 -20.11 -0.36 -3.22
CA SER A 162 -20.07 -1.57 -2.42
C SER A 162 -19.04 -2.58 -2.93
N ALA A 163 -19.01 -2.83 -4.24
CA ALA A 163 -18.05 -3.74 -4.86
C ALA A 163 -16.60 -3.23 -4.70
N SER A 164 -16.37 -1.93 -4.91
CA SER A 164 -15.05 -1.32 -4.71
C SER A 164 -14.63 -1.31 -3.25
N ALA A 165 -15.55 -1.09 -2.31
CA ALA A 165 -15.28 -1.16 -0.88
C ALA A 165 -14.86 -2.58 -0.46
N PHE A 166 -15.56 -3.60 -0.96
CA PHE A 166 -15.20 -4.99 -0.72
C PHE A 166 -13.83 -5.37 -1.30
N ALA A 167 -13.53 -4.92 -2.53
CA ALA A 167 -12.23 -5.12 -3.16
C ALA A 167 -11.11 -4.40 -2.40
N LEU A 168 -11.33 -3.16 -1.98
CA LEU A 168 -10.40 -2.39 -1.14
C LEU A 168 -10.13 -3.13 0.17
N PHE A 169 -11.18 -3.51 0.90
CA PHE A 169 -11.08 -4.20 2.18
C PHE A 169 -10.29 -5.52 2.05
N THR A 170 -10.64 -6.35 1.08
CA THR A 170 -9.94 -7.62 0.83
C THR A 170 -8.47 -7.39 0.45
N GLY A 171 -8.20 -6.40 -0.41
CA GLY A 171 -6.84 -6.03 -0.80
C GLY A 171 -6.00 -5.59 0.40
N ILE A 172 -6.57 -4.82 1.33
CA ILE A 172 -5.88 -4.40 2.57
C ILE A 172 -5.63 -5.58 3.51
N LEU A 173 -6.57 -6.53 3.63
CA LEU A 173 -6.33 -7.76 4.43
C LEU A 173 -5.15 -8.57 3.87
N VAL A 174 -5.11 -8.77 2.55
CA VAL A 174 -3.97 -9.44 1.89
C VAL A 174 -2.69 -8.64 2.10
N HIS A 175 -2.74 -7.31 1.96
CA HIS A 175 -1.59 -6.44 2.20
C HIS A 175 -1.01 -6.60 3.61
N MET A 176 -1.87 -6.54 4.64
CA MET A 176 -1.49 -6.71 6.04
C MET A 176 -0.88 -8.11 6.28
N TYR A 177 -1.52 -9.15 5.74
CA TYR A 177 -1.02 -10.52 5.84
C TYR A 177 0.37 -10.65 5.21
N MET A 178 0.57 -10.14 3.99
CA MET A 178 1.86 -10.20 3.30
C MET A 178 2.95 -9.40 4.04
N ALA A 179 2.60 -8.24 4.60
CA ALA A 179 3.53 -7.45 5.42
C ALA A 179 3.97 -8.21 6.69
N PHE A 180 3.06 -8.98 7.30
CA PHE A 180 3.36 -9.83 8.45
C PHE A 180 4.14 -11.10 8.06
N TRP A 181 3.84 -11.69 6.91
CA TRP A 181 4.48 -12.92 6.41
C TRP A 181 5.93 -12.67 5.98
N VAL A 182 6.18 -11.61 5.21
CA VAL A 182 7.52 -11.20 4.78
C VAL A 182 8.23 -10.46 5.92
N LYS A 183 8.91 -11.23 6.79
CA LYS A 183 9.55 -10.71 8.02
C LYS A 183 10.52 -9.57 7.73
N GLY A 184 10.41 -8.51 8.54
CA GLY A 184 11.17 -7.27 8.39
C GLY A 184 10.42 -6.16 7.63
N SER A 185 9.34 -6.47 6.91
CA SER A 185 8.58 -5.47 6.15
C SER A 185 7.87 -4.46 7.05
N ILE A 186 7.20 -4.91 8.13
CA ILE A 186 6.58 -4.01 9.11
C ILE A 186 7.63 -3.07 9.72
N ARG A 187 8.80 -3.58 10.10
CA ARG A 187 9.91 -2.74 10.58
C ARG A 187 10.36 -1.73 9.52
N GLY A 188 10.43 -2.13 8.26
CA GLY A 188 10.69 -1.22 7.15
C GLY A 188 9.70 -0.06 7.08
N MET A 189 8.42 -0.31 7.37
CA MET A 189 7.37 0.72 7.33
C MET A 189 7.30 1.57 8.62
N VAL A 190 7.60 0.98 9.78
CA VAL A 190 7.62 1.68 11.08
C VAL A 190 8.90 2.48 11.24
N GLU A 191 10.06 1.85 11.10
CA GLU A 191 11.38 2.44 11.38
C GLU A 191 12.09 2.98 10.13
N GLY A 192 11.64 2.61 8.93
CA GLY A 192 12.14 3.15 7.66
C GLY A 192 13.29 2.37 7.03
N TRP A 193 13.82 1.36 7.69
CA TRP A 193 15.00 0.62 7.24
C TRP A 193 14.80 -0.89 7.19
N VAL A 194 15.54 -1.54 6.31
CA VAL A 194 15.63 -3.01 6.16
C VAL A 194 17.09 -3.43 6.13
N THR A 195 17.38 -4.72 6.26
CA THR A 195 18.76 -5.22 6.14
C THR A 195 19.11 -5.48 4.67
N VAL A 196 20.41 -5.43 4.35
CA VAL A 196 20.92 -5.85 3.03
C VAL A 196 20.49 -7.28 2.70
N ARG A 197 20.48 -8.20 3.68
CA ARG A 197 19.97 -9.56 3.52
C ARG A 197 18.53 -9.60 3.01
N TRP A 198 17.66 -8.78 3.61
CA TRP A 198 16.25 -8.69 3.24
C TRP A 198 16.11 -8.17 1.80
N ALA A 199 16.88 -7.15 1.44
CA ALA A 199 16.86 -6.57 0.10
C ALA A 199 17.33 -7.57 -0.96
N LYS A 200 18.44 -8.27 -0.71
CA LYS A 200 18.94 -9.32 -1.61
C LYS A 200 17.92 -10.44 -1.83
N LYS A 201 17.20 -10.86 -0.78
CA LYS A 201 16.22 -11.95 -0.87
C LYS A 201 14.93 -11.51 -1.57
N HIS A 202 14.31 -10.42 -1.12
CA HIS A 202 12.95 -10.06 -1.54
C HIS A 202 12.93 -9.10 -2.75
N HIS A 203 13.99 -8.31 -2.93
CA HIS A 203 14.07 -7.24 -3.92
C HIS A 203 15.47 -7.16 -4.57
N PRO A 204 15.95 -8.25 -5.21
CA PRO A 204 17.32 -8.35 -5.70
C PRO A 204 17.66 -7.29 -6.76
N LYS A 205 16.72 -6.93 -7.63
CA LYS A 205 16.94 -5.90 -8.66
C LYS A 205 17.13 -4.53 -8.02
N TRP A 206 16.25 -4.18 -7.08
CA TRP A 206 16.38 -2.94 -6.30
C TRP A 206 17.73 -2.86 -5.59
N TYR A 207 18.15 -3.95 -4.94
CA TYR A 207 19.44 -3.98 -4.26
C TYR A 207 20.60 -3.77 -5.23
N ASN A 208 20.64 -4.49 -6.35
CA ASN A 208 21.77 -4.45 -7.27
C ASN A 208 21.87 -3.13 -8.04
N GLU A 209 20.74 -2.54 -8.43
CA GLU A 209 20.70 -1.38 -9.33
C GLU A 209 20.68 -0.04 -8.59
N GLU A 210 20.05 0.03 -7.41
CA GLU A 210 19.93 1.29 -6.65
C GLU A 210 20.80 1.29 -5.39
N VAL A 211 20.65 0.27 -4.54
CA VAL A 211 21.22 0.28 -3.18
C VAL A 211 22.73 0.04 -3.18
N LYS A 212 23.18 -1.01 -3.87
CA LYS A 212 24.58 -1.42 -3.86
C LYS A 212 25.50 -0.31 -4.41
N PRO A 213 25.20 0.35 -5.54
CA PRO A 213 26.03 1.45 -6.03
C PRO A 213 26.08 2.64 -5.08
N GLU A 214 24.98 2.94 -4.37
CA GLU A 214 24.94 4.03 -3.38
C GLU A 214 25.82 3.69 -2.16
N LEU A 215 25.69 2.48 -1.62
CA LEU A 215 26.53 2.01 -0.51
C LEU A 215 28.02 1.98 -0.84
N GLU A 216 28.39 1.50 -2.04
CA GLU A 216 29.79 1.49 -2.49
C GLU A 216 30.36 2.91 -2.57
N LYS A 217 29.57 3.88 -3.04
CA LYS A 217 29.96 5.30 -3.06
C LYS A 217 30.13 5.89 -1.66
N GLU A 218 29.22 5.59 -0.73
CA GLU A 218 29.32 6.06 0.65
C GLU A 218 30.56 5.50 1.37
N LEU A 219 30.83 4.20 1.20
CA LEU A 219 31.99 3.54 1.79
C LEU A 219 33.31 4.04 1.20
N ALA A 220 33.34 4.32 -0.11
CA ALA A 220 34.50 4.95 -0.75
C ALA A 220 34.78 6.34 -0.18
N LYS A 221 33.75 7.19 -0.03
CA LYS A 221 33.87 8.52 0.59
C LYS A 221 34.38 8.46 2.02
N GLN A 222 33.88 7.52 2.83
CA GLN A 222 34.35 7.32 4.21
C GLN A 222 35.81 6.87 4.25
N ALA A 223 36.23 5.98 3.33
CA ALA A 223 37.61 5.53 3.24
C ALA A 223 38.59 6.64 2.79
N GLU A 224 38.10 7.63 2.03
CA GLU A 224 38.88 8.81 1.65
C GLU A 224 38.97 9.83 2.80
N GLN A 225 37.91 10.01 3.57
CA GLN A 225 37.89 10.93 4.74
C GLN A 225 38.71 10.43 5.93
N ASN A 226 38.91 9.11 6.02
CA ASN A 226 39.69 8.48 7.09
C ASN A 226 41.18 8.27 6.73
N LYS A 227 41.63 8.79 5.57
CA LYS A 227 43.03 8.84 5.15
C LYS A 227 43.61 10.23 5.38
#